data_AF-A0A939CIB8-F1
#
_entry.id   AF-A0A939CIB8-F1
#
_cell.length_a   1.000
_cell.length_b   1.000
_cell.length_c   1.000
_cell.angle_alpha   90.00
_cell.angle_beta   90.00
_cell.angle_gamma   90.00
#
_symmetry.space_group_name_H-M   'P 1'
#
loop_
_entity.id
_entity.type
_entity.pdbx_description
1 polymer ?
#
loop_
_entity_poly.entity_id
_entity_poly.type
_entity_poly.pdbx_seq_one_letter_code
_entity_poly.pdbx_strand_id
1 'polypeptide(L)'
;MHTETEQIFGTLQVIIGEKLGFDLPDGQDAGYTSPFVWDASENGEFNILNLSQYKGWLKLTDADVTIRSWQQLEYLEYFPNFDYNTDVWKIITTQLQSLSDVLKNNSQVLESFSWKNYSDRTAITSPGIIVAELEEEKWICVCPTVYKETEIPEEVISRSPLVKETCVEPFTETTLNLISKIEKITTELGKIHLAGDFGGGYYYTFDHEIVYAVAETKENLASL
;
A
#
# COMPACT_ATOMS: atom_id res chain seq x y z
N MET A 1 -10.37 -14.44 27.25
CA MET A 1 -8.90 -14.45 27.43
C MET A 1 -8.57 -15.32 28.65
N HIS A 2 -7.57 -16.19 28.57
CA HIS A 2 -7.16 -17.01 29.73
C HIS A 2 -6.28 -16.19 30.67
N THR A 3 -6.45 -16.35 31.98
CA THR A 3 -5.79 -15.54 33.03
C THR A 3 -4.25 -15.62 32.98
N GLU A 4 -3.70 -16.74 32.53
CA GLU A 4 -2.26 -16.91 32.27
C GLU A 4 -1.77 -16.00 31.13
N THR A 5 -2.55 -15.87 30.06
CA THR A 5 -2.23 -14.99 28.92
C THR A 5 -2.19 -13.53 29.35
N GLU A 6 -3.16 -13.09 30.16
CA GLU A 6 -3.19 -11.75 30.74
C GLU A 6 -1.99 -11.50 31.67
N GLN A 7 -1.59 -12.47 32.48
CA GLN A 7 -0.41 -12.36 33.36
C GLN A 7 0.90 -12.29 32.58
N ILE A 8 1.06 -13.12 31.54
CA ILE A 8 2.24 -13.09 30.66
C ILE A 8 2.30 -11.73 29.94
N PHE A 9 1.18 -11.22 29.43
CA PHE A 9 1.14 -9.92 28.77
C PHE A 9 1.36 -8.74 29.73
N GLY A 10 0.80 -8.77 30.93
CA GLY A 10 1.08 -7.77 31.96
C GLY A 10 2.56 -7.76 32.35
N THR A 11 3.17 -8.95 32.47
CA THR A 11 4.60 -9.08 32.78
C THR A 11 5.47 -8.57 31.62
N LEU A 12 5.15 -8.93 30.38
CA LEU A 12 5.84 -8.43 29.20
C LEU A 12 5.70 -6.91 29.11
N GLN A 13 4.51 -6.35 29.27
CA GLN A 13 4.26 -4.91 29.19
C GLN A 13 5.07 -4.11 30.24
N VAL A 14 5.23 -4.64 31.45
CA VAL A 14 6.07 -4.03 32.51
C VAL A 14 7.56 -4.14 32.18
N ILE A 15 8.04 -5.31 31.73
CA ILE A 15 9.45 -5.52 31.35
C ILE A 15 9.85 -4.66 30.14
N ILE A 16 8.91 -4.49 29.22
CA ILE A 16 9.08 -3.79 27.96
C ILE A 16 8.98 -2.27 28.13
N GLY A 17 7.99 -1.81 28.92
CA GLY A 17 7.61 -0.40 29.02
C GLY A 17 8.73 0.49 29.55
N GLU A 18 9.70 -0.09 30.27
CA GLU A 18 10.87 0.65 30.78
C GLU A 18 12.09 0.65 29.83
N LYS A 19 12.12 -0.15 28.74
CA LYS A 19 13.37 -0.37 27.96
C LYS A 19 13.31 -0.50 26.44
N LEU A 20 12.17 -0.40 25.75
CA LEU A 20 12.11 -0.73 24.31
C LEU A 20 11.61 0.40 23.42
N GLY A 21 12.31 1.52 23.46
CA GLY A 21 12.58 2.25 22.22
C GLY A 21 13.95 1.82 21.76
N PHE A 22 14.07 1.06 20.69
CA PHE A 22 15.36 0.89 20.03
C PHE A 22 15.31 1.64 18.70
N ASP A 23 16.34 2.42 18.44
CA ASP A 23 16.50 3.05 17.14
C ASP A 23 16.71 1.94 16.11
N LEU A 24 15.89 1.95 15.06
CA LEU A 24 16.20 1.14 13.88
C LEU A 24 17.52 1.69 13.30
N PRO A 25 18.51 0.83 13.01
CA PRO A 25 19.70 1.26 12.28
C PRO A 25 19.26 2.00 11.01
N ASP A 26 19.87 3.15 10.74
CA ASP A 26 19.67 3.93 9.50
C ASP A 26 18.26 4.54 9.33
N GLY A 27 17.50 4.70 10.43
CA GLY A 27 16.24 5.44 10.44
C GLY A 27 16.44 6.93 10.69
N GLN A 28 16.50 7.75 9.63
CA GLN A 28 16.72 9.21 9.75
C GLN A 28 15.68 9.95 10.62
N ASP A 29 14.50 9.37 10.91
CA ASP A 29 13.37 10.04 11.57
C ASP A 29 12.91 9.42 12.91
N ALA A 30 13.79 8.76 13.67
CA ALA A 30 13.51 8.34 15.05
C ALA A 30 12.21 7.50 15.21
N GLY A 31 12.06 6.47 14.38
CA GLY A 31 10.95 5.52 14.50
C GLY A 31 11.11 4.66 15.75
N TYR A 32 10.37 4.97 16.82
CA TYR A 32 10.32 4.16 18.03
C TYR A 32 9.44 2.92 17.83
N THR A 33 10.03 1.73 17.89
CA THR A 33 9.31 0.47 17.89
C THR A 33 9.04 0.01 19.32
N SER A 34 7.83 0.27 19.82
CA SER A 34 7.36 -0.37 21.05
C SER A 34 6.68 -1.68 20.72
N PRO A 35 7.02 -2.79 21.40
CA PRO A 35 6.32 -4.03 21.17
C PRO A 35 4.88 -3.89 21.68
N PHE A 36 4.01 -4.67 21.08
CA PHE A 36 2.57 -4.61 21.29
C PHE A 36 2.00 -6.02 21.32
N VAL A 37 0.80 -6.14 21.86
CA VAL A 37 0.06 -7.40 21.87
C VAL A 37 -0.91 -7.39 20.69
N TRP A 38 -0.98 -8.51 19.99
CA TRP A 38 -1.95 -8.73 18.92
C TRP A 38 -3.01 -9.72 19.40
N ASP A 39 -4.23 -9.23 19.65
CA ASP A 39 -5.37 -10.11 19.92
C ASP A 39 -6.06 -10.46 18.59
N ALA A 40 -5.85 -11.69 18.12
CA ALA A 40 -6.43 -12.15 16.86
C ALA A 40 -7.96 -12.30 16.90
N SER A 41 -8.56 -12.43 18.10
CA SER A 41 -10.01 -12.50 18.25
C SER A 41 -10.69 -11.14 18.08
N GLU A 42 -9.95 -10.06 18.35
CA GLU A 42 -10.43 -8.68 18.17
C GLU A 42 -9.99 -8.07 16.83
N ASN A 43 -8.76 -8.37 16.39
CA ASN A 43 -8.12 -7.68 15.26
C ASN A 43 -7.95 -8.56 14.01
N GLY A 44 -8.43 -9.81 14.05
CA GLY A 44 -8.25 -10.79 12.98
C GLY A 44 -6.81 -11.32 12.90
N GLU A 45 -6.49 -12.01 11.80
CA GLU A 45 -5.12 -12.50 11.58
C GLU A 45 -4.12 -11.35 11.53
N PHE A 46 -2.90 -11.64 12.00
CA PHE A 46 -1.81 -10.68 11.96
C PHE A 46 -1.28 -10.56 10.54
N ASN A 47 -1.50 -9.40 9.92
CA ASN A 47 -0.92 -9.01 8.64
C ASN A 47 -0.71 -7.49 8.61
N ILE A 48 -0.03 -7.00 7.57
CA ILE A 48 0.34 -5.59 7.44
C ILE A 48 -0.90 -4.68 7.35
N LEU A 49 -1.98 -5.12 6.68
CA LEU A 49 -3.20 -4.33 6.53
C LEU A 49 -3.91 -4.14 7.87
N ASN A 50 -4.15 -5.24 8.59
CA ASN A 50 -4.78 -5.21 9.91
C ASN A 50 -3.91 -4.45 10.91
N LEU A 51 -2.58 -4.65 10.89
CA LEU A 51 -1.66 -3.90 11.74
C LEU A 51 -1.75 -2.40 11.47
N SER A 52 -1.76 -2.00 10.19
CA SER A 52 -1.83 -0.61 9.79
C SER A 52 -3.15 0.04 10.18
N GLN A 53 -4.26 -0.70 10.15
CA GLN A 53 -5.55 -0.23 10.65
C GLN A 53 -5.56 -0.12 12.18
N TYR A 54 -5.07 -1.13 12.89
CA TYR A 54 -4.97 -1.16 14.36
C TYR A 54 -4.13 0.01 14.88
N LYS A 55 -3.00 0.31 14.22
CA LYS A 55 -2.15 1.46 14.54
C LYS A 55 -2.72 2.80 14.04
N GLY A 56 -3.83 2.78 13.32
CA GLY A 56 -4.47 3.96 12.73
C GLY A 56 -3.64 4.62 11.62
N TRP A 57 -2.70 3.89 11.02
CA TRP A 57 -1.91 4.34 9.86
C TRP A 57 -2.73 4.34 8.59
N LEU A 58 -3.65 3.39 8.44
CA LEU A 58 -4.61 3.33 7.35
C LEU A 58 -6.02 3.65 7.84
N LYS A 59 -6.77 4.39 7.03
CA LYS A 59 -8.18 4.71 7.25
C LYS A 59 -8.99 4.42 6.00
N LEU A 60 -10.15 3.79 6.18
CA LEU A 60 -11.13 3.61 5.12
C LEU A 60 -11.48 4.96 4.46
N THR A 61 -11.53 4.95 3.13
CA THR A 61 -11.91 6.08 2.29
C THR A 61 -12.76 5.58 1.11
N ASP A 62 -13.36 6.52 0.40
CA ASP A 62 -14.08 6.23 -0.83
C ASP A 62 -13.09 5.90 -1.97
N ALA A 63 -13.34 4.82 -2.71
CA ALA A 63 -12.53 4.44 -3.86
C ALA A 63 -12.48 5.56 -4.92
N ASP A 64 -13.56 6.33 -5.10
CA ASP A 64 -13.57 7.48 -6.02
C ASP A 64 -12.65 8.62 -5.59
N VAL A 65 -12.42 8.76 -4.28
CA VAL A 65 -11.45 9.73 -3.76
C VAL A 65 -10.03 9.25 -4.06
N THR A 66 -9.76 7.96 -3.85
CA THR A 66 -8.45 7.36 -4.16
C THR A 66 -8.12 7.40 -5.64
N ILE A 67 -9.06 7.01 -6.52
CA ILE A 67 -8.89 7.09 -7.98
C ILE A 67 -8.63 8.53 -8.42
N ARG A 68 -9.35 9.51 -7.87
CA ARG A 68 -9.12 10.92 -8.17
C ARG A 68 -7.74 11.38 -7.74
N SER A 69 -7.29 10.96 -6.55
CA SER A 69 -5.95 11.27 -6.05
C SER A 69 -4.87 10.69 -6.98
N TRP A 70 -5.06 9.46 -7.50
CA TRP A 70 -4.21 8.87 -8.53
C TRP A 70 -4.24 9.66 -9.85
N GLN A 71 -5.42 10.09 -10.31
CA GLN A 71 -5.56 10.88 -11.55
C GLN A 71 -4.90 12.25 -11.45
N GLN A 72 -4.92 12.85 -10.26
CA GLN A 72 -4.33 14.16 -10.00
C GLN A 72 -2.84 14.06 -9.64
N LEU A 73 -2.33 12.85 -9.40
CA LEU A 73 -1.00 12.59 -8.87
C LEU A 73 -0.66 13.51 -7.68
N GLU A 74 -1.61 13.70 -6.76
CA GLU A 74 -1.47 14.65 -5.64
C GLU A 74 -0.23 14.36 -4.78
N TYR A 75 0.19 13.10 -4.76
CA TYR A 75 1.38 12.61 -4.05
C TYR A 75 2.72 12.95 -4.74
N LEU A 76 2.69 13.55 -5.93
CA LEU A 76 3.86 13.89 -6.73
C LEU A 76 4.20 15.39 -6.72
N GLU A 77 3.61 16.17 -5.81
CA GLU A 77 3.81 17.63 -5.68
C GLU A 77 5.30 18.06 -5.60
N TYR A 78 6.19 17.15 -5.21
CA TYR A 78 7.64 17.37 -5.08
C TYR A 78 8.47 17.03 -6.33
N PHE A 79 7.82 16.70 -7.45
CA PHE A 79 8.48 16.56 -8.76
C PHE A 79 8.07 17.73 -9.67
N PRO A 80 8.54 18.96 -9.42
CA PRO A 80 8.08 20.16 -10.11
C PRO A 80 8.40 20.18 -11.61
N ASN A 81 9.32 19.31 -12.06
CA ASN A 81 9.70 19.17 -13.47
C ASN A 81 8.91 18.08 -14.19
N PHE A 82 7.82 17.57 -13.61
CA PHE A 82 6.96 16.61 -14.30
C PHE A 82 6.38 17.25 -15.57
N ASP A 83 6.59 16.58 -16.71
CA ASP A 83 6.10 17.04 -18.01
C ASP A 83 4.58 16.91 -18.06
N TYR A 84 3.88 18.03 -17.86
CA TYR A 84 2.42 18.17 -17.95
C TYR A 84 1.89 18.06 -19.40
N ASN A 85 2.47 17.18 -20.20
CA ASN A 85 2.01 16.89 -21.55
C ASN A 85 0.54 16.44 -21.50
N THR A 86 -0.33 17.18 -22.22
CA THR A 86 -1.77 16.94 -22.23
C THR A 86 -2.15 15.54 -22.72
N ASP A 87 -1.35 14.96 -23.61
CA ASP A 87 -1.61 13.61 -24.12
C ASP A 87 -1.31 12.54 -23.06
N VAL A 88 -0.22 12.71 -22.32
CA VAL A 88 0.13 11.85 -21.16
C VAL A 88 -0.97 11.95 -20.11
N TRP A 89 -1.43 13.17 -19.82
CA TRP A 89 -2.47 13.35 -18.81
C TRP A 89 -3.81 12.70 -19.18
N LYS A 90 -4.16 12.80 -20.46
CA LYS A 90 -5.35 12.15 -21.02
C LYS A 90 -5.25 10.64 -20.91
N ILE A 91 -4.08 10.06 -21.19
CA ILE A 91 -3.83 8.61 -21.04
C ILE A 91 -4.03 8.22 -19.58
N ILE A 92 -3.37 8.90 -18.64
CA ILE A 92 -3.48 8.57 -17.21
C ILE A 92 -4.93 8.63 -16.72
N THR A 93 -5.62 9.74 -17.00
CA THR A 93 -7.02 9.93 -16.59
C THR A 93 -7.93 8.85 -17.16
N THR A 94 -7.76 8.54 -18.46
CA THR A 94 -8.59 7.53 -19.16
C THR A 94 -8.33 6.12 -18.64
N GLN A 95 -7.07 5.76 -18.42
CA GLN A 95 -6.69 4.43 -17.95
C GLN A 95 -7.07 4.21 -16.50
N LEU A 96 -6.87 5.20 -15.62
CA LEU A 96 -7.30 5.11 -14.22
C LEU A 96 -8.82 5.10 -14.08
N GLN A 97 -9.55 5.80 -14.95
CA GLN A 97 -11.00 5.67 -15.01
C GLN A 97 -11.43 4.28 -15.46
N SER A 98 -10.79 3.74 -16.50
CA SER A 98 -11.05 2.37 -16.98
C SER A 98 -10.76 1.33 -15.90
N LEU A 99 -9.68 1.51 -15.13
CA LEU A 99 -9.35 0.67 -13.99
C LEU A 99 -10.42 0.74 -12.90
N SER A 100 -10.86 1.94 -12.54
CA SER A 100 -11.97 2.15 -11.60
C SER A 100 -13.23 1.42 -12.05
N ASP A 101 -13.61 1.58 -13.32
CA ASP A 101 -14.81 0.96 -13.87
C ASP A 101 -14.69 -0.58 -13.88
N VAL A 102 -13.51 -1.11 -14.19
CA VAL A 102 -13.24 -2.54 -14.13
C VAL A 102 -13.36 -3.05 -12.69
N LEU A 103 -12.76 -2.39 -11.71
CA LEU A 103 -12.84 -2.82 -10.31
C LEU A 103 -14.30 -2.77 -9.82
N LYS A 104 -14.99 -1.63 -9.97
CA LYS A 104 -16.37 -1.46 -9.50
C LYS A 104 -17.37 -2.44 -10.09
N ASN A 105 -17.22 -2.76 -11.37
CA ASN A 105 -18.17 -3.63 -12.07
C ASN A 105 -17.91 -5.12 -11.84
N ASN A 106 -16.75 -5.49 -11.29
CA ASN A 106 -16.36 -6.90 -11.12
C ASN A 106 -16.00 -7.24 -9.66
N SER A 107 -16.33 -6.37 -8.71
CA SER A 107 -16.07 -6.58 -7.28
C SER A 107 -17.37 -6.78 -6.49
N GLN A 108 -17.39 -7.77 -5.61
CA GLN A 108 -18.47 -7.93 -4.62
C GLN A 108 -18.31 -6.93 -3.47
N VAL A 109 -17.05 -6.74 -3.05
CA VAL A 109 -16.64 -5.77 -2.04
C VAL A 109 -15.53 -4.92 -2.64
N LEU A 110 -15.66 -3.60 -2.50
CA LEU A 110 -14.64 -2.64 -2.92
C LEU A 110 -14.32 -1.72 -1.75
N GLU A 111 -13.11 -1.86 -1.22
CA GLU A 111 -12.60 -1.03 -0.14
C GLU A 111 -11.46 -0.18 -0.65
N SER A 112 -11.32 1.00 -0.07
CA SER A 112 -10.15 1.83 -0.29
C SER A 112 -9.62 2.33 1.04
N PHE A 113 -8.31 2.44 1.12
CA PHE A 113 -7.62 2.93 2.30
C PHE A 113 -6.73 4.11 1.93
N SER A 114 -6.77 5.13 2.76
CA SER A 114 -5.85 6.28 2.72
C SER A 114 -4.90 6.19 3.91
N TRP A 115 -3.67 6.63 3.72
CA TRP A 115 -2.75 6.78 4.84
C TRP A 115 -3.10 8.03 5.63
N LYS A 116 -2.99 7.94 6.95
CA LYS A 116 -3.16 9.10 7.81
C LYS A 116 -1.90 9.97 7.73
N ASN A 117 -2.07 11.21 7.27
CA ASN A 117 -1.02 12.22 7.33
C ASN A 117 -0.81 12.63 8.79
N TYR A 118 0.32 12.25 9.38
CA TYR A 118 0.70 12.59 10.76
C TYR A 118 1.46 13.92 10.87
N SER A 119 1.79 14.55 9.74
CA SER A 119 2.60 15.76 9.67
C SER A 119 1.74 16.96 9.23
N ASP A 120 1.62 17.95 10.12
CA ASP A 120 1.03 19.27 9.82
C ASP A 120 1.97 20.16 8.96
N ARG A 121 3.18 19.68 8.63
CA ARG A 121 4.24 20.50 8.02
C ARG A 121 4.60 20.13 6.59
N THR A 122 4.27 18.91 6.16
CA THR A 122 4.42 18.44 4.79
C THR A 122 3.23 17.54 4.50
N ALA A 123 2.23 18.09 3.82
CA ALA A 123 1.04 17.36 3.40
C ALA A 123 1.40 16.40 2.25
N ILE A 124 2.32 15.46 2.47
CA ILE A 124 2.53 14.36 1.55
C ILE A 124 1.27 13.51 1.65
N THR A 125 0.30 13.75 0.77
CA THR A 125 -0.81 12.82 0.55
C THR A 125 -0.16 11.52 0.12
N SER A 126 -0.08 10.54 1.00
CA SER A 126 0.35 9.22 0.54
C SER A 126 -0.79 8.66 -0.31
N PRO A 127 -0.49 8.07 -1.47
CA PRO A 127 -1.55 7.58 -2.32
C PRO A 127 -2.37 6.52 -1.59
N GLY A 128 -3.68 6.57 -1.80
CA GLY A 128 -4.56 5.52 -1.31
C GLY A 128 -4.29 4.18 -2.02
N ILE A 129 -4.79 3.12 -1.41
CA ILE A 129 -4.79 1.76 -1.95
C ILE A 129 -6.24 1.32 -2.16
N ILE A 130 -6.48 0.45 -3.15
CA ILE A 130 -7.80 -0.13 -3.39
C ILE A 130 -7.67 -1.65 -3.24
N VAL A 131 -8.58 -2.23 -2.47
CA VAL A 131 -8.69 -3.66 -2.24
C VAL A 131 -10.08 -4.08 -2.67
N ALA A 132 -10.18 -5.08 -3.54
CA ALA A 132 -11.44 -5.57 -4.06
C ALA A 132 -11.54 -7.08 -3.89
N GLU A 133 -12.70 -7.54 -3.44
CA GLU A 133 -13.09 -8.94 -3.51
C GLU A 133 -13.69 -9.22 -4.88
N LEU A 134 -13.07 -10.14 -5.61
CA LEU A 134 -13.50 -10.65 -6.91
C LEU A 134 -14.54 -11.76 -6.72
N GLU A 135 -14.94 -12.40 -7.81
CA GLU A 135 -15.70 -13.64 -7.68
C GLU A 135 -14.90 -14.72 -6.93
N GLU A 136 -15.61 -15.65 -6.29
CA GLU A 136 -15.02 -16.84 -5.65
C GLU A 136 -14.09 -16.53 -4.47
N GLU A 137 -14.40 -15.48 -3.72
CA GLU A 137 -13.67 -15.05 -2.51
C GLU A 137 -12.19 -14.72 -2.77
N LYS A 138 -11.79 -14.53 -4.03
CA LYS A 138 -10.43 -14.08 -4.38
C LYS A 138 -10.34 -12.58 -4.22
N TRP A 139 -9.15 -12.09 -3.89
CA TRP A 139 -8.93 -10.68 -3.62
C TRP A 139 -7.88 -10.09 -4.54
N ILE A 140 -8.05 -8.82 -4.89
CA ILE A 140 -7.04 -8.02 -5.60
C ILE A 140 -6.75 -6.73 -4.83
N CYS A 141 -5.47 -6.38 -4.74
CA CYS A 141 -5.02 -5.07 -4.29
C CYS A 141 -4.42 -4.33 -5.48
N VAL A 142 -4.76 -3.05 -5.61
CA VAL A 142 -4.21 -2.14 -6.61
C VAL A 142 -3.71 -0.90 -5.92
N CYS A 143 -2.48 -0.50 -6.20
CA CYS A 143 -1.88 0.68 -5.63
C CYS A 143 -0.79 1.27 -6.54
N PRO A 144 -0.52 2.57 -6.41
CA PRO A 144 0.66 3.19 -7.00
C PRO A 144 1.93 2.81 -6.25
N THR A 145 3.04 2.72 -6.98
CA THR A 145 4.36 2.72 -6.35
C THR A 145 4.64 4.07 -5.71
N VAL A 146 5.26 4.03 -4.55
CA VAL A 146 5.69 5.20 -3.79
C VAL A 146 7.20 5.22 -3.68
N TYR A 147 7.80 6.40 -3.77
CA TYR A 147 9.20 6.58 -3.44
C TYR A 147 9.33 6.77 -1.93
N LYS A 148 10.36 6.18 -1.34
CA LYS A 148 10.75 6.46 0.03
C LYS A 148 12.26 6.56 0.08
N GLU A 149 12.76 7.72 0.49
CA GLU A 149 14.18 7.86 0.82
C GLU A 149 14.49 6.95 2.01
N THR A 150 15.55 6.16 1.87
CA THR A 150 15.98 5.22 2.89
C THR A 150 17.48 5.06 2.80
N GLU A 151 18.15 5.18 3.94
CA GLU A 151 19.57 4.86 4.07
C GLU A 151 19.80 3.36 4.21
N ILE A 152 18.73 2.59 4.46
CA ILE A 152 18.80 1.13 4.56
C ILE A 152 19.26 0.59 3.19
N PRO A 153 20.37 -0.17 3.15
CA PRO A 153 20.88 -0.71 1.89
C PRO A 153 19.85 -1.59 1.17
N GLU A 154 19.84 -1.56 -0.16
CA GLU A 154 18.90 -2.36 -0.96
C GLU A 154 19.02 -3.86 -0.66
N GLU A 155 20.19 -4.35 -0.24
CA GLU A 155 20.40 -5.74 0.15
C GLU A 155 19.70 -6.11 1.48
N VAL A 156 19.39 -5.11 2.31
CA VAL A 156 18.69 -5.25 3.60
C VAL A 156 17.17 -5.04 3.42
N ILE A 157 16.76 -4.11 2.56
CA ILE A 157 15.35 -3.96 2.16
C ILE A 157 14.95 -4.96 1.07
N SER A 158 15.92 -5.72 0.53
CA SER A 158 15.70 -6.68 -0.54
C SER A 158 14.53 -7.54 -0.15
N ARG A 159 13.39 -7.25 -0.78
CA ARG A 159 12.18 -8.02 -0.60
C ARG A 159 12.62 -9.42 -1.00
N SER A 160 12.61 -10.35 -0.05
CA SER A 160 12.71 -11.76 -0.39
C SER A 160 11.77 -11.95 -1.58
N PRO A 161 12.24 -12.51 -2.71
CA PRO A 161 11.43 -12.59 -3.92
C PRO A 161 10.09 -13.10 -3.47
N LEU A 162 9.05 -12.30 -3.73
CA LEU A 162 7.71 -12.57 -3.24
C LEU A 162 7.49 -14.05 -3.48
N VAL A 163 7.38 -14.81 -2.40
CA VAL A 163 6.77 -16.11 -2.49
C VAL A 163 5.35 -15.71 -2.87
N LYS A 164 5.10 -15.61 -4.17
CA LYS A 164 3.77 -15.63 -4.72
C LYS A 164 3.27 -16.94 -4.17
N GLU A 165 2.56 -16.88 -3.05
CA GLU A 165 1.83 -18.03 -2.56
C GLU A 165 0.98 -18.42 -3.75
N THR A 166 1.40 -19.49 -4.41
CA THR A 166 0.70 -20.03 -5.55
C THR A 166 -0.68 -20.33 -5.01
N CYS A 167 -1.66 -19.56 -5.50
CA CYS A 167 -3.07 -19.83 -5.32
C CYS A 167 -3.24 -21.35 -5.39
N VAL A 168 -3.67 -21.96 -4.27
CA VAL A 168 -3.70 -23.42 -4.12
C VAL A 168 -4.65 -24.00 -5.17
N GLU A 169 -5.65 -23.21 -5.54
CA GLU A 169 -6.55 -23.47 -6.65
C GLU A 169 -6.28 -22.55 -7.85
N PRO A 170 -6.35 -23.06 -9.08
CA PRO A 170 -6.19 -22.23 -10.26
C PRO A 170 -7.33 -21.20 -10.36
N PHE A 171 -7.00 -19.98 -10.75
CA PHE A 171 -8.00 -18.95 -11.05
C PHE A 171 -8.94 -19.42 -12.17
N THR A 172 -10.22 -19.10 -12.04
CA THR A 172 -11.21 -19.34 -13.08
C THR A 172 -11.02 -18.43 -14.28
N GLU A 173 -11.68 -18.79 -15.39
CA GLU A 173 -11.61 -18.00 -16.62
C GLU A 173 -12.12 -16.56 -16.42
N THR A 174 -13.14 -16.36 -15.59
CA THR A 174 -13.64 -15.02 -15.25
C THR A 174 -12.59 -14.19 -14.53
N THR A 175 -11.96 -14.74 -13.49
CA THR A 175 -10.92 -14.08 -12.71
C THR A 175 -9.67 -13.81 -13.57
N LEU A 176 -9.25 -14.78 -14.39
CA LEU A 176 -8.16 -14.59 -15.34
C LEU A 176 -8.45 -13.49 -16.35
N ASN A 177 -9.67 -13.45 -16.91
CA ASN A 177 -10.08 -12.39 -17.84
C ASN A 177 -10.07 -11.01 -17.17
N LEU A 178 -10.46 -10.92 -15.89
CA LEU A 178 -10.39 -9.68 -15.13
C LEU A 178 -8.95 -9.24 -14.89
N ILE A 179 -8.09 -10.16 -14.44
CA ILE A 179 -6.67 -9.92 -14.25
C ILE A 179 -6.03 -9.43 -15.56
N SER A 180 -6.32 -10.08 -16.68
CA SER A 180 -5.81 -9.66 -17.99
C SER A 180 -6.30 -8.26 -18.41
N LYS A 181 -7.54 -7.86 -18.05
CA LYS A 181 -8.01 -6.49 -18.29
C LYS A 181 -7.22 -5.48 -17.46
N ILE A 182 -7.00 -5.77 -16.19
CA ILE A 182 -6.24 -4.90 -15.28
C ILE A 182 -4.78 -4.81 -15.73
N GLU A 183 -4.15 -5.95 -16.04
CA GLU A 183 -2.79 -6.03 -16.57
C GLU A 183 -2.62 -5.19 -17.83
N LYS A 184 -3.59 -5.28 -18.75
CA LYS A 184 -3.60 -4.47 -19.97
C LYS A 184 -3.67 -2.98 -19.64
N ILE A 185 -4.56 -2.56 -18.73
CA ILE A 185 -4.70 -1.16 -18.32
C ILE A 185 -3.42 -0.65 -17.67
N THR A 186 -2.83 -1.40 -16.72
CA THR A 186 -1.59 -0.99 -16.04
C THR A 186 -0.39 -0.98 -16.98
N THR A 187 -0.34 -1.90 -17.94
CA THR A 187 0.70 -1.93 -18.99
C THR A 187 0.55 -0.76 -19.97
N GLU A 188 -0.68 -0.42 -20.38
CA GLU A 188 -0.96 0.73 -21.26
C GLU A 188 -0.69 2.06 -20.56
N LEU A 189 -0.96 2.17 -19.26
CA LEU A 189 -0.56 3.30 -18.44
C LEU A 189 0.97 3.43 -18.40
N GLY A 190 1.66 2.29 -18.28
CA GLY A 190 3.10 2.20 -18.29
C GLY A 190 3.76 2.87 -17.08
N LYS A 191 5.07 3.09 -17.20
CA LYS A 191 5.85 3.80 -16.20
C LYS A 191 5.83 5.30 -16.48
N ILE A 192 5.57 6.05 -15.44
CA ILE A 192 5.61 7.51 -15.42
C ILE A 192 6.95 7.89 -14.80
N HIS A 193 7.91 8.29 -15.63
CA HIS A 193 9.23 8.69 -15.15
C HIS A 193 9.16 10.07 -14.51
N LEU A 194 9.51 10.15 -13.23
CA LEU A 194 9.57 11.37 -12.46
C LEU A 194 11.03 11.74 -12.23
N ALA A 195 11.35 13.01 -12.41
CA ALA A 195 12.67 13.53 -12.11
C ALA A 195 12.55 14.94 -11.54
N GLY A 196 13.24 15.23 -10.45
CA GLY A 196 13.07 16.50 -9.74
C GLY A 196 14.02 16.69 -8.57
N ASP A 197 14.08 17.93 -8.09
CA ASP A 197 14.75 18.28 -6.84
C ASP A 197 13.76 18.09 -5.70
N PHE A 198 14.00 17.08 -4.85
CA PHE A 198 13.15 16.75 -3.70
C PHE A 198 13.46 17.66 -2.49
N GLY A 199 13.82 18.92 -2.75
CA GLY A 199 14.27 19.87 -1.76
C GLY A 199 15.74 19.69 -1.37
N GLY A 200 16.38 20.77 -0.95
CA GLY A 200 17.78 20.74 -0.48
C GLY A 200 18.84 20.61 -1.57
N GLY A 201 18.47 20.63 -2.86
CA GLY A 201 19.41 20.50 -3.97
C GLY A 201 19.71 19.04 -4.34
N TYR A 202 18.90 18.10 -3.85
CA TYR A 202 19.06 16.68 -4.11
C TYR A 202 18.17 16.27 -5.28
N TYR A 203 18.80 15.84 -6.37
CA TYR A 203 18.12 15.38 -7.57
C TYR A 203 17.80 13.90 -7.48
N TYR A 204 16.53 13.55 -7.66
CA TYR A 204 16.06 12.16 -7.66
C TYR A 204 15.32 11.84 -8.95
N THR A 205 15.33 10.55 -9.28
CA THR A 205 14.51 9.97 -10.34
C THR A 205 13.71 8.81 -9.77
N PHE A 206 12.45 8.69 -10.15
CA PHE A 206 11.57 7.62 -9.70
C PHE A 206 10.64 7.19 -10.84
N ASP A 207 10.51 5.89 -11.06
CA ASP A 207 9.52 5.35 -11.99
C ASP A 207 8.23 5.06 -11.23
N HIS A 208 7.24 5.93 -11.41
CA HIS A 208 5.92 5.73 -10.86
C HIS A 208 5.11 4.77 -11.75
N GLU A 209 4.47 3.77 -11.15
CA GLU A 209 3.62 2.81 -11.84
C GLU A 209 2.43 2.41 -10.95
N ILE A 210 1.36 1.91 -11.56
CA ILE A 210 0.27 1.24 -10.85
C ILE A 210 0.58 -0.25 -10.85
N VAL A 211 0.65 -0.84 -9.67
CA VAL A 211 0.90 -2.27 -9.45
C VAL A 211 -0.34 -2.92 -8.86
N TYR A 212 -0.42 -4.24 -9.02
CA TYR A 212 -1.48 -5.04 -8.42
C TYR A 212 -0.99 -6.42 -8.01
N ALA A 213 -1.69 -7.01 -7.05
CA ALA A 213 -1.49 -8.38 -6.60
C ALA A 213 -2.83 -9.04 -6.35
N VAL A 214 -2.88 -10.35 -6.57
CA VAL A 214 -4.08 -11.17 -6.39
C VAL A 214 -3.77 -12.26 -5.40
N ALA A 215 -4.71 -12.54 -4.50
CA ALA A 215 -4.56 -13.55 -3.45
C ALA A 215 -5.88 -14.28 -3.16
N GLU A 216 -5.81 -15.39 -2.43
CA GLU A 216 -7.00 -16.13 -1.99
C GLU A 216 -7.74 -15.45 -0.86
N THR A 217 -7.02 -14.69 -0.04
CA THR A 217 -7.59 -13.95 1.09
C THR A 217 -7.10 -12.52 1.03
N LYS A 218 -7.85 -11.61 1.66
CA LYS A 218 -7.48 -10.21 1.78
C LYS A 218 -6.14 -10.04 2.50
N GLU A 219 -5.90 -10.89 3.49
CA GLU A 219 -4.72 -10.90 4.35
C GLU A 219 -3.46 -11.28 3.58
N ASN A 220 -3.58 -12.14 2.57
CA ASN A 220 -2.48 -12.58 1.73
C ASN A 220 -2.06 -11.55 0.66
N LEU A 221 -2.78 -10.42 0.53
CA LEU A 221 -2.38 -9.29 -0.33
C LEU A 221 -1.17 -8.51 0.21
N ALA A 222 -0.69 -8.82 1.41
CA ALA A 222 0.31 -8.07 2.18
C ALA A 222 1.73 -8.02 1.57
N SER A 223 1.85 -8.25 0.27
CA SER A 223 3.10 -8.54 -0.42
C SER A 223 3.39 -7.55 -1.56
N LEU A 224 2.55 -6.51 -1.74
CA LEU A 224 2.81 -5.35 -2.61
C LEU A 224 3.71 -4.30 -1.97
#